data_AF-A0A1Q3DJR0-F1
#
_entry.id   AF-A0A1Q3DJR0-F1
#
_cell.length_a   1.000
_cell.length_b   1.000
_cell.length_c   1.000
_cell.angle_alpha   90.00
_cell.angle_beta   90.00
_cell.angle_gamma   90.00
#
_symmetry.space_group_name_H-M   'P 1'
#
loop_
_entity.id
_entity.type
_entity.pdbx_description
1 polymer ?
#
loop_
_entity_poly.entity_id
_entity_poly.type
_entity_poly.pdbx_seq_one_letter_code
_entity_poly.pdbx_strand_id
1 'polypeptide(L)'
;DVLHNFADMSGLQPNLEKCQIFFGNVDSSTRRRAINMLQIPEGSLPIRYLGLPLLSSKLSKMDCKVLLDKLVKRTSSWVTNSLSFGGRLQLIASVLFSIQVFWCSTFILPVAVTKECDRIMRRFLWHGAGSGWEICNKKASIWTEWCFAVFLKENNFWAAKVTNNCSWSWRNILKIRKLLVNKLHYEVGDG
;
A
#
# COMPACT_ATOMS: atom_id res chain seq x y z
N ASP A 1 -2.60 -5.65 45.36
CA ASP A 1 -4.05 -5.62 45.70
C ASP A 1 -4.91 -4.69 44.85
N VAL A 2 -4.38 -3.82 43.98
CA VAL A 2 -5.23 -2.92 43.15
C VAL A 2 -6.04 -3.65 42.08
N LEU A 3 -5.43 -4.61 41.37
CA LEU A 3 -6.11 -5.35 40.28
C LEU A 3 -7.21 -6.27 40.82
N HIS A 4 -7.01 -6.88 41.99
CA HIS A 4 -8.05 -7.67 42.65
C HIS A 4 -9.22 -6.79 43.09
N ASN A 5 -8.96 -5.67 43.76
CA ASN A 5 -10.02 -4.74 44.15
C ASN A 5 -10.82 -4.21 42.94
N PHE A 6 -10.14 -3.95 41.80
CA PHE A 6 -10.83 -3.56 40.56
C PHE A 6 -11.68 -4.71 40.00
N ALA A 7 -11.17 -5.94 40.01
CA ALA A 7 -11.91 -7.11 39.56
C ALA A 7 -13.16 -7.36 40.43
N ASP A 8 -13.03 -7.19 41.75
CA ASP A 8 -14.13 -7.35 42.69
C ASP A 8 -15.23 -6.30 42.49
N MET A 9 -14.85 -5.05 42.21
CA MET A 9 -15.83 -3.97 41.96
C MET A 9 -16.46 -4.02 40.57
N SER A 10 -15.70 -4.39 39.54
CA SER A 10 -16.16 -4.34 38.14
C SER A 10 -16.68 -5.68 37.60
N GLY A 11 -16.35 -6.79 38.26
CA GLY A 11 -16.54 -8.14 37.73
C GLY A 11 -15.61 -8.51 36.56
N LEU A 12 -14.67 -7.63 36.17
CA LEU A 12 -13.75 -7.86 35.05
C LEU A 12 -12.44 -8.46 35.54
N GLN A 13 -12.06 -9.62 34.99
CA GLN A 13 -10.79 -10.27 35.29
C GLN A 13 -9.79 -10.15 34.12
N PRO A 14 -8.49 -9.95 34.41
CA PRO A 14 -7.46 -9.93 33.38
C PRO A 14 -7.27 -11.32 32.77
N ASN A 15 -7.13 -11.38 31.44
CA ASN A 15 -6.75 -12.61 30.76
C ASN A 15 -5.22 -12.76 30.80
N LEU A 16 -4.74 -13.62 31.72
CA LEU A 16 -3.30 -13.83 31.93
C LEU A 16 -2.58 -14.42 30.71
N GLU A 17 -3.27 -15.15 29.83
CA GLU A 17 -2.66 -15.68 28.59
C GLU A 17 -2.36 -14.57 27.57
N LYS A 18 -3.13 -13.48 27.60
CA LYS A 18 -2.92 -12.31 26.72
C LYS A 18 -2.10 -11.22 27.37
N CYS A 19 -1.97 -11.22 28.70
CA CYS A 19 -1.20 -10.24 29.43
C CYS A 19 0.30 -10.51 29.29
N GLN A 20 1.06 -9.43 29.09
CA GLN A 20 2.52 -9.44 29.10
C GLN A 20 3.02 -8.19 29.82
N ILE A 21 4.09 -8.32 30.59
CA ILE A 21 4.73 -7.20 31.26
C ILE A 21 6.01 -6.78 30.52
N PHE A 22 6.19 -5.48 30.35
CA PHE A 22 7.35 -4.89 29.69
C PHE A 22 8.06 -3.98 30.69
N PHE A 23 9.39 -4.08 30.75
CA PHE A 23 10.20 -3.31 31.70
C PHE A 23 11.13 -2.38 30.92
N GLY A 24 11.21 -1.11 31.34
CA GLY A 24 12.15 -0.14 30.81
C GLY A 24 13.15 0.27 31.89
N ASN A 25 14.45 -0.01 31.66
CA ASN A 25 15.55 0.39 32.54
C ASN A 25 15.33 0.04 34.04
N VAL A 26 14.97 -1.21 34.32
CA VAL A 26 14.74 -1.72 35.69
C VAL A 26 15.79 -2.78 36.03
N ASP A 27 16.22 -2.83 37.30
CA ASP A 27 17.15 -3.84 37.77
C ASP A 27 16.54 -5.25 37.74
N SER A 28 17.42 -6.26 37.61
CA SER A 28 17.00 -7.66 37.46
C SER A 28 16.26 -8.19 38.70
N SER A 29 16.53 -7.65 39.88
CA SER A 29 15.91 -8.11 41.13
C SER A 29 14.46 -7.63 41.24
N THR A 30 14.20 -6.36 40.90
CA THR A 30 12.86 -5.77 40.84
C THR A 30 12.03 -6.40 39.75
N ARG A 31 12.64 -6.70 38.59
CA ARG A 31 11.99 -7.42 37.50
C ARG A 31 11.45 -8.79 37.94
N ARG A 32 12.30 -9.58 38.60
CA ARG A 32 11.93 -10.91 39.11
C ARG A 32 10.85 -10.84 40.19
N ARG A 33 10.94 -9.86 41.11
CA ARG A 33 9.90 -9.63 42.12
C ARG A 33 8.54 -9.34 41.49
N ALA A 34 8.48 -8.47 40.49
CA ALA A 34 7.24 -8.11 39.81
C ALA A 34 6.61 -9.31 39.07
N ILE A 35 7.43 -10.10 38.35
CA ILE A 35 6.94 -11.31 37.65
C ILE A 35 6.38 -12.33 38.65
N ASN A 36 7.09 -12.57 39.77
CA ASN A 36 6.62 -13.50 40.80
C ASN A 36 5.33 -13.04 41.50
N MET A 37 5.16 -11.73 41.70
CA MET A 37 3.95 -11.19 42.31
C MET A 37 2.75 -11.22 41.38
N LEU A 38 2.94 -10.88 40.10
CA LEU A 38 1.84 -10.71 39.15
C LEU A 38 1.47 -12.00 38.40
N GLN A 39 2.37 -12.99 38.35
CA GLN A 39 2.20 -14.21 37.55
C GLN A 39 1.95 -13.91 36.06
N ILE A 40 2.43 -12.75 35.57
CA ILE A 40 2.35 -12.33 34.17
C ILE A 40 3.73 -12.51 33.53
N PRO A 41 3.84 -13.22 32.40
CA PRO A 41 5.12 -13.42 31.71
C PRO A 41 5.67 -12.11 31.14
N GLU A 42 7.00 -12.01 31.09
CA GLU A 42 7.68 -10.90 30.46
C GLU A 42 7.56 -10.98 28.92
N GLY A 43 7.17 -9.87 28.29
CA GLY A 43 7.13 -9.74 26.84
C GLY A 43 8.38 -9.08 26.26
N SER A 44 8.63 -9.31 24.97
CA SER A 44 9.70 -8.66 24.21
C SER A 44 9.15 -7.68 23.18
N LEU A 45 9.72 -6.49 23.08
CA LEU A 45 9.44 -5.55 21.99
C LEU A 45 10.21 -5.96 20.71
N PRO A 46 9.67 -5.69 19.51
CA PRO A 46 8.43 -4.96 19.23
C PRO A 46 7.17 -5.84 19.26
N ILE A 47 6.08 -5.30 19.81
CA ILE A 47 4.75 -5.95 19.78
C ILE A 47 3.80 -5.19 18.85
N ARG A 48 2.61 -5.74 18.55
CA ARG A 48 1.54 -4.99 17.87
C ARG A 48 0.50 -4.52 18.86
N TYR A 49 0.22 -3.22 18.83
CA TYR A 49 -0.84 -2.59 19.61
C TYR A 49 -1.77 -1.81 18.66
N LEU A 50 -3.06 -2.13 18.68
CA LEU A 50 -4.08 -1.53 17.79
C LEU A 50 -3.72 -1.58 16.29
N GLY A 51 -2.97 -2.61 15.87
CA GLY A 51 -2.54 -2.78 14.48
C GLY A 51 -1.30 -2.00 14.08
N LEU A 52 -0.65 -1.30 15.01
CA LEU A 52 0.62 -0.59 14.84
C LEU A 52 1.72 -1.28 15.66
N PRO A 53 2.99 -1.23 15.22
CA PRO A 53 4.11 -1.74 16.02
C PRO A 53 4.38 -0.80 17.20
N LEU A 54 4.37 -1.35 18.41
CA LEU A 54 4.88 -0.67 19.60
C LEU A 54 6.39 -0.87 19.64
N LEU A 55 7.12 0.22 19.48
CA LEU A 55 8.57 0.23 19.31
C LEU A 55 9.22 0.97 20.48
N SER A 56 10.38 0.48 20.92
CA SER A 56 11.26 1.22 21.84
C SER A 56 12.23 2.16 21.10
N SER A 57 12.27 2.09 19.76
CA SER A 57 13.19 2.83 18.89
C SER A 57 12.45 3.61 17.80
N LYS A 58 13.20 4.39 17.01
CA LYS A 58 12.67 5.03 15.79
C LYS A 58 12.16 3.99 14.80
N LEU A 59 11.10 4.34 14.07
CA LEU A 59 10.47 3.50 13.06
C LEU A 59 11.45 3.18 11.92
N SER A 60 11.72 1.89 11.69
CA SER A 60 12.53 1.42 10.58
C SER A 60 11.68 1.09 9.35
N LYS A 61 12.35 0.90 8.20
CA LYS A 61 11.68 0.41 6.99
C LYS A 61 11.09 -0.99 7.17
N MET A 62 11.72 -1.84 7.98
CA MET A 62 11.23 -3.21 8.22
C MET A 62 9.93 -3.21 9.01
N ASP A 63 9.80 -2.31 9.99
CA ASP A 63 8.56 -2.16 10.77
C ASP A 63 7.37 -1.73 9.89
N CYS A 64 7.66 -0.97 8.82
CA CYS A 64 6.67 -0.54 7.84
C CYS A 64 6.24 -1.63 6.86
N LYS A 65 6.88 -2.81 6.85
CA LYS A 65 6.51 -3.90 5.91
C LYS A 65 5.05 -4.29 6.07
N VAL A 66 4.54 -4.28 7.30
CA VAL A 66 3.15 -4.57 7.63
C VAL A 66 2.17 -3.64 6.93
N LEU A 67 2.49 -2.34 6.86
CA LEU A 67 1.71 -1.35 6.13
C LEU A 67 1.67 -1.68 4.64
N LEU A 68 2.84 -1.93 4.04
CA LEU A 68 2.96 -2.23 2.62
C LEU A 68 2.21 -3.53 2.25
N ASP A 69 2.38 -4.58 3.03
CA ASP A 69 1.71 -5.86 2.82
C ASP A 69 0.18 -5.70 2.93
N LYS A 70 -0.31 -4.84 3.85
CA LYS A 70 -1.74 -4.53 3.97
C LYS A 70 -2.28 -3.81 2.73
N LEU A 71 -1.55 -2.83 2.17
CA LEU A 71 -1.91 -2.14 0.93
C LEU A 71 -1.90 -3.09 -0.27
N VAL A 72 -0.87 -3.94 -0.39
CA VAL A 72 -0.76 -4.95 -1.45
C VAL A 72 -1.90 -5.95 -1.36
N LYS A 73 -2.21 -6.44 -0.15
CA LYS A 73 -3.32 -7.39 0.05
C LYS A 73 -4.66 -6.80 -0.38
N ARG A 74 -4.93 -5.53 -0.02
CA ARG A 74 -6.16 -4.83 -0.44
C ARG A 74 -6.24 -4.68 -1.96
N THR A 75 -5.19 -4.18 -2.57
CA THR A 75 -5.13 -3.97 -4.03
C THR A 75 -5.24 -5.27 -4.83
N SER A 76 -4.70 -6.37 -4.29
CA SER A 76 -4.78 -7.69 -4.92
C SER A 76 -6.12 -8.40 -4.69
N SER A 77 -6.82 -8.11 -3.59
CA SER A 77 -8.13 -8.69 -3.30
C SER A 77 -9.27 -8.08 -4.11
N TRP A 78 -9.09 -6.87 -4.62
CA TRP A 78 -10.07 -6.24 -5.49
C TRP A 78 -9.95 -6.83 -6.88
N VAL A 79 -11.08 -7.11 -7.53
CA VAL A 79 -11.13 -7.63 -8.90
C VAL A 79 -10.67 -6.51 -9.84
N THR A 80 -9.35 -6.38 -9.99
CA THR A 80 -8.72 -5.25 -10.70
C THR A 80 -9.10 -5.18 -12.18
N ASN A 81 -9.61 -6.29 -12.75
CA ASN A 81 -10.05 -6.38 -14.15
C ASN A 81 -11.49 -5.93 -14.39
N SER A 82 -12.32 -5.78 -13.36
CA SER A 82 -13.73 -5.33 -13.52
C SER A 82 -13.98 -3.90 -13.05
N LEU A 83 -13.00 -3.26 -12.40
CA LEU A 83 -13.15 -1.90 -11.89
C LEU A 83 -12.77 -0.86 -12.95
N SER A 84 -13.62 0.15 -13.13
CA SER A 84 -13.28 1.34 -13.92
C SER A 84 -12.17 2.15 -13.25
N PHE A 85 -11.52 3.03 -14.01
CA PHE A 85 -10.53 3.97 -13.46
C PHE A 85 -11.10 4.77 -12.28
N GLY A 86 -12.32 5.29 -12.41
CA GLY A 86 -13.02 6.03 -11.35
C GLY A 86 -13.28 5.18 -10.11
N GLY A 87 -13.68 3.91 -10.28
CA GLY A 87 -13.86 2.98 -9.17
C GLY A 87 -12.56 2.72 -8.42
N ARG A 88 -11.44 2.58 -9.13
CA ARG A 88 -10.11 2.42 -8.52
C ARG A 88 -9.66 3.69 -7.79
N LEU A 89 -9.87 4.86 -8.38
CA LEU A 89 -9.57 6.15 -7.74
C LEU A 89 -10.35 6.32 -6.43
N GLN A 90 -11.64 5.98 -6.43
CA GLN A 90 -12.48 6.04 -5.24
C GLN A 90 -11.99 5.09 -4.13
N LEU A 91 -11.57 3.87 -4.47
CA LEU A 91 -11.01 2.91 -3.51
C LEU A 91 -9.65 3.38 -2.94
N ILE A 92 -8.82 4.04 -3.76
CA ILE A 92 -7.58 4.66 -3.27
C ILE A 92 -7.92 5.73 -2.23
N ALA A 93 -8.82 6.66 -2.58
CA ALA A 93 -9.16 7.79 -1.72
C ALA A 93 -9.83 7.36 -0.39
N SER A 94 -10.77 6.40 -0.45
CA SER A 94 -11.53 5.97 0.72
C SER A 94 -10.82 4.92 1.59
N VAL A 95 -10.03 4.02 1.01
CA VAL A 95 -9.46 2.87 1.72
C VAL A 95 -7.94 2.90 1.81
N LEU A 96 -7.22 3.04 0.68
CA LEU A 96 -5.76 2.95 0.73
C LEU A 96 -5.14 4.16 1.42
N PHE A 97 -5.67 5.35 1.14
CA PHE A 97 -5.20 6.58 1.75
C PHE A 97 -5.51 6.61 3.25
N SER A 98 -6.68 6.15 3.68
CA SER A 98 -7.03 6.08 5.11
C SER A 98 -6.11 5.13 5.89
N ILE A 99 -5.69 4.00 5.30
CA ILE A 99 -4.70 3.09 5.90
C ILE A 99 -3.35 3.80 6.08
N GLN A 100 -2.89 4.57 5.09
CA GLN A 100 -1.64 5.32 5.18
C GLN A 100 -1.73 6.44 6.21
N VAL A 101 -2.83 7.21 6.21
CA VAL A 101 -3.07 8.30 7.16
C VAL A 101 -3.07 7.78 8.59
N PHE A 102 -3.68 6.62 8.85
CA PHE A 102 -3.64 5.97 10.16
C PHE A 102 -2.22 5.66 10.66
N TRP A 103 -1.29 5.31 9.77
CA TRP A 103 0.12 5.15 10.15
C TRP A 103 0.82 6.49 10.35
N CYS A 104 0.54 7.47 9.48
CA CYS A 104 1.12 8.81 9.57
C CYS A 104 0.68 9.58 10.81
N SER A 105 -0.51 9.30 11.36
CA SER A 105 -0.99 9.95 12.58
C SER A 105 -0.20 9.56 13.83
N THR A 106 0.48 8.40 13.80
CA THR A 106 1.27 7.89 14.93
C THR A 106 2.77 7.98 14.66
N PHE A 107 3.19 7.83 13.40
CA PHE A 107 4.60 7.80 13.03
C PHE A 107 4.96 8.73 11.89
N ILE A 108 6.18 9.25 11.94
CA ILE A 108 6.82 9.86 10.77
C ILE A 108 7.36 8.74 9.89
N LEU A 109 6.71 8.52 8.74
CA LEU A 109 7.13 7.47 7.80
C LEU A 109 8.42 7.85 7.06
N PRO A 110 9.39 6.92 6.92
CA PRO A 110 10.55 7.14 6.07
C PRO A 110 10.14 7.40 4.63
N VAL A 111 10.81 8.34 3.95
CA VAL A 111 10.50 8.74 2.56
C VAL A 111 10.46 7.53 1.60
N ALA A 112 11.33 6.54 1.82
CA ALA A 112 11.35 5.32 1.02
C ALA A 112 10.05 4.51 1.13
N VAL A 113 9.40 4.51 2.29
CA VAL A 113 8.12 3.81 2.55
C VAL A 113 6.99 4.57 1.89
N THR A 114 6.94 5.91 2.03
CA THR A 114 5.92 6.74 1.37
C THR A 114 5.95 6.58 -0.15
N LYS A 115 7.14 6.60 -0.75
CA LYS A 115 7.31 6.35 -2.19
C LYS A 115 6.82 4.96 -2.61
N GLU A 116 6.95 3.98 -1.74
CA GLU A 116 6.50 2.61 -1.99
C GLU A 116 4.98 2.47 -1.87
N CYS A 117 4.35 3.14 -0.89
CA CYS A 117 2.89 3.28 -0.82
C CYS A 117 2.33 3.88 -2.12
N ASP A 118 2.90 5.00 -2.57
CA ASP A 118 2.48 5.64 -3.82
C ASP A 118 2.68 4.72 -5.03
N ARG A 119 3.76 3.92 -5.04
CA ARG A 119 4.02 2.95 -6.12
C ARG A 119 2.91 1.90 -6.18
N ILE A 120 2.49 1.37 -5.04
CA ILE A 120 1.38 0.40 -4.94
C ILE A 120 0.08 1.04 -5.44
N MET A 121 -0.27 2.24 -4.95
CA MET A 121 -1.49 2.95 -5.35
C MET A 121 -1.51 3.28 -6.85
N ARG A 122 -0.39 3.75 -7.41
CA ARG A 122 -0.25 4.01 -8.85
C ARG A 122 -0.42 2.72 -9.67
N ARG A 123 0.23 1.64 -9.26
CA ARG A 123 0.11 0.35 -9.96
C ARG A 123 -1.34 -0.15 -9.97
N PHE A 124 -2.06 0.03 -8.86
CA PHE A 124 -3.47 -0.30 -8.77
C PHE A 124 -4.34 0.62 -9.66
N LEU A 125 -4.16 1.94 -9.60
CA LEU A 125 -4.93 2.90 -10.39
C LEU A 125 -4.83 2.62 -11.90
N TRP A 126 -3.62 2.37 -12.38
CA TRP A 126 -3.30 2.11 -13.78
C TRP A 126 -3.41 0.63 -14.16
N HIS A 127 -3.84 -0.25 -13.25
CA HIS A 127 -4.01 -1.66 -13.55
C HIS A 127 -5.04 -1.81 -14.68
N GLY A 128 -4.67 -2.44 -15.79
CA GLY A 128 -5.55 -2.60 -16.96
C GLY A 128 -5.90 -1.30 -17.72
N ALA A 129 -5.52 -0.11 -17.23
CA ALA A 129 -5.66 1.13 -17.99
C ALA A 129 -4.36 1.40 -18.75
N GLY A 130 -4.41 1.31 -20.09
CA GLY A 130 -3.29 1.71 -20.93
C GLY A 130 -2.21 0.65 -21.08
N SER A 131 -2.58 -0.60 -21.37
CA SER A 131 -1.69 -1.35 -22.28
C SER A 131 -1.60 -0.53 -23.56
N GLY A 132 -0.38 -0.25 -24.06
CA GLY A 132 -0.20 0.44 -25.34
C GLY A 132 -1.10 -0.13 -26.45
N TRP A 133 -1.44 -1.41 -26.34
CA TRP A 133 -2.45 -2.13 -27.10
C TRP A 133 -3.81 -1.45 -27.24
N GLU A 134 -4.41 -0.91 -26.17
CA GLU A 134 -5.73 -0.25 -26.25
C GLU A 134 -5.65 1.06 -27.03
N ILE A 135 -4.53 1.77 -26.91
CA ILE A 135 -4.25 2.99 -27.66
C ILE A 135 -3.95 2.65 -29.13
N CYS A 136 -3.19 1.58 -29.39
CA CYS A 136 -2.95 1.04 -30.74
C CYS A 136 -4.26 0.72 -31.46
N ASN A 137 -5.18 0.03 -30.78
CA ASN A 137 -6.44 -0.42 -31.35
C ASN A 137 -7.55 0.64 -31.32
N LYS A 138 -7.26 1.87 -30.90
CA LYS A 138 -8.24 2.96 -30.76
C LYS A 138 -9.51 2.50 -30.05
N LYS A 139 -9.37 1.68 -29.00
CA LYS A 139 -10.52 1.16 -28.25
C LYS A 139 -11.38 2.34 -27.82
N ALA A 140 -12.71 2.28 -27.97
CA ALA A 140 -13.60 3.35 -27.55
C ALA A 140 -13.67 3.41 -26.02
N SER A 141 -12.76 4.17 -25.41
CA SER A 141 -12.71 4.37 -23.97
C SER A 141 -12.33 5.81 -23.68
N ILE A 142 -12.90 6.38 -22.62
CA ILE A 142 -12.58 7.75 -22.18
C ILE A 142 -11.07 7.94 -21.98
N TRP A 143 -10.37 6.88 -21.53
CA TRP A 143 -8.93 6.91 -21.34
C TRP A 143 -8.13 7.00 -22.66
N THR A 144 -8.51 6.20 -23.67
CA THR A 144 -7.86 6.21 -24.98
C THR A 144 -8.15 7.51 -25.71
N GLU A 145 -9.39 7.99 -25.70
CA GLU A 145 -9.79 9.30 -26.26
C GLU A 145 -9.00 10.44 -25.62
N TRP A 146 -8.90 10.45 -24.28
CA TRP A 146 -8.10 11.45 -23.58
C TRP A 146 -6.60 11.34 -23.91
N CYS A 147 -6.05 10.13 -24.07
CA CYS A 147 -4.67 9.94 -24.54
C CYS A 147 -4.46 10.50 -25.96
N PHE A 148 -5.43 10.33 -26.85
CA PHE A 148 -5.41 10.93 -28.18
C PHE A 148 -5.50 12.46 -28.11
N ALA A 149 -6.41 13.01 -27.28
CA ALA A 149 -6.58 14.46 -27.16
C ALA A 149 -5.38 15.16 -26.49
N VAL A 150 -4.80 14.58 -25.44
CA VAL A 150 -3.80 15.25 -24.60
C VAL A 150 -2.37 14.87 -24.95
N PHE A 151 -2.09 13.57 -25.12
CA PHE A 151 -0.71 13.09 -25.26
C PHE A 151 -0.26 12.92 -26.71
N LEU A 152 -1.15 12.43 -27.58
CA LEU A 152 -0.83 12.19 -28.98
C LEU A 152 -1.17 13.41 -29.84
N LYS A 153 -2.27 14.11 -29.52
CA LYS A 153 -2.84 15.19 -30.34
C LYS A 153 -3.05 14.69 -31.77
N GLU A 154 -2.38 15.30 -32.75
CA GLU A 154 -2.40 14.88 -34.15
C GLU A 154 -1.39 13.77 -34.49
N ASN A 155 -0.49 13.41 -33.56
CA ASN A 155 0.49 12.37 -33.82
C ASN A 155 -0.13 10.98 -33.66
N ASN A 156 0.30 10.03 -34.49
CA ASN A 156 -0.08 8.64 -34.29
C ASN A 156 0.70 8.01 -33.11
N PHE A 157 0.13 6.95 -32.54
CA PHE A 157 0.76 6.20 -31.45
C PHE A 157 2.07 5.51 -31.88
N TRP A 158 2.53 5.53 -33.13
CA TRP A 158 3.82 4.92 -33.47
C TRP A 158 4.94 5.97 -33.54
N ALA A 159 4.60 7.20 -33.95
CA ALA A 159 5.50 8.32 -34.16
C ALA A 159 5.70 9.21 -32.92
N ALA A 160 4.86 9.09 -31.88
CA ALA A 160 4.98 9.98 -30.73
C ALA A 160 6.33 9.82 -30.02
N LYS A 161 7.05 10.93 -29.78
CA LYS A 161 8.40 10.90 -29.20
C LYS A 161 8.36 10.65 -27.70
N VAL A 162 9.29 9.83 -27.20
CA VAL A 162 9.55 9.68 -25.76
C VAL A 162 10.40 10.88 -25.32
N THR A 163 9.79 11.88 -24.70
CA THR A 163 10.51 13.05 -24.17
C THR A 163 10.73 12.94 -22.67
N ASN A 164 11.70 13.68 -22.13
CA ASN A 164 11.96 13.73 -20.69
C ASN A 164 10.82 14.39 -19.89
N ASN A 165 10.01 15.25 -20.54
CA ASN A 165 8.83 15.87 -19.95
C ASN A 165 7.63 14.93 -19.82
N CYS A 166 7.67 13.74 -20.43
CA CYS A 166 6.60 12.77 -20.29
C CYS A 166 6.59 12.14 -18.89
N SER A 167 5.37 11.93 -18.35
CA SER A 167 5.19 11.17 -17.11
C SER A 167 5.83 9.78 -17.22
N TRP A 168 6.31 9.24 -16.10
CA TRP A 168 6.95 7.92 -16.06
C TRP A 168 6.03 6.83 -16.65
N SER A 169 4.73 6.90 -16.34
CA SER A 169 3.71 5.99 -16.88
C SER A 169 3.61 6.11 -18.40
N TRP A 170 3.53 7.33 -18.95
CA TRP A 170 3.45 7.53 -20.40
C TRP A 170 4.71 7.01 -21.10
N ARG A 171 5.90 7.29 -20.56
CA ARG A 171 7.16 6.76 -21.12
C ARG A 171 7.17 5.23 -21.18
N ASN A 172 6.64 4.55 -20.18
CA ASN A 172 6.53 3.09 -20.21
C ASN A 172 5.52 2.59 -21.24
N ILE A 173 4.37 3.26 -21.38
CA ILE A 173 3.38 2.97 -22.43
C ILE A 173 4.01 3.10 -23.83
N LEU A 174 4.77 4.16 -24.08
CA LEU A 174 5.49 4.38 -25.34
C LEU A 174 6.58 3.31 -25.57
N LYS A 175 7.31 2.89 -24.53
CA LYS A 175 8.35 1.86 -24.64
C LYS A 175 7.79 0.48 -25.00
N ILE A 176 6.56 0.18 -24.57
CA ILE A 176 5.88 -1.10 -24.88
C ILE A 176 5.62 -1.27 -26.39
N ARG A 177 5.61 -0.19 -27.19
CA ARG A 177 5.46 -0.24 -28.67
C ARG A 177 6.33 -1.28 -29.34
N LYS A 178 7.61 -1.38 -28.95
CA LYS A 178 8.57 -2.34 -29.53
C LYS A 178 8.10 -3.79 -29.40
N LEU A 179 7.38 -4.10 -28.33
CA LEU A 179 6.82 -5.44 -28.10
C LEU A 179 5.48 -5.64 -28.84
N LEU A 180 4.73 -4.56 -29.07
CA LEU A 180 3.45 -4.60 -29.76
C LEU A 180 3.60 -4.73 -31.28
N VAL A 181 4.63 -4.12 -31.89
CA VAL A 181 4.95 -4.28 -33.32
C VAL A 181 5.06 -5.76 -33.69
N ASN A 182 5.73 -6.55 -32.85
CA ASN A 182 5.93 -7.99 -33.09
C ASN A 182 4.63 -8.82 -33.02
N LYS A 183 3.53 -8.24 -32.53
CA LYS A 183 2.22 -8.90 -32.42
C LYS A 183 1.15 -8.29 -33.34
N LEU A 184 1.51 -7.28 -34.12
CA LEU A 184 0.61 -6.67 -35.10
C LEU A 184 0.75 -7.42 -36.42
N HIS A 185 -0.30 -8.17 -36.78
CA HIS A 185 -0.50 -8.60 -38.15
C HIS A 185 -1.09 -7.42 -38.92
N TYR A 186 -0.43 -7.05 -40.02
CA TYR A 186 -0.95 -6.09 -40.97
C TYR A 186 -1.58 -6.87 -42.12
N GLU A 187 -2.84 -6.58 -42.43
CA GLU A 187 -3.43 -6.92 -43.71
C GLU A 187 -3.33 -5.67 -44.58
N VAL A 188 -2.54 -5.75 -45.66
CA VAL A 188 -2.52 -4.70 -46.67
C VAL A 188 -3.78 -4.88 -47.49
N GLY A 189 -4.76 -4.00 -47.29
CA GLY A 189 -5.91 -3.89 -48.18
C GLY A 189 -5.45 -3.39 -49.55
N ASP A 190 -6.04 -3.93 -50.60
CA ASP A 190 -5.90 -3.50 -51.98
C ASP A 190 -6.78 -2.25 -52.24
N GLY A 191 -6.36 -1.12 -51.68
CA GLY A 191 -7.00 0.18 -51.92
C GLY A 191 -6.08 1.35 -51.64
#